data_AF-R7KLU5-F1
#
_entry.id   AF-R7KLU5-F1
#
_cell.length_a   1.000
_cell.length_b   1.000
_cell.length_c   1.000
_cell.angle_alpha   90.00
_cell.angle_beta   90.00
_cell.angle_gamma   90.00
#
_symmetry.space_group_name_H-M   'P 1'
#
loop_
_entity.id
_entity.type
_entity.pdbx_description
1 polymer ?
#
loop_
_entity_poly.entity_id
_entity_poly.type
_entity_poly.pdbx_seq_one_letter_code
_entity_poly.pdbx_strand_id
1 'polypeptide(L)'
;MQINRRTLLAAGAGLVSGASLPAWAQLRIEITGVGANQMPIAIPQFQGTNNAPLDLSTVVTADLERSGSFRALKVMGELPAEDIEKPRAKFWRTMGATALVMGTIEKLPDTRYRVNYRLFGTVEDKVIDEKQFVVSSGDLRLTAHRIADAVYERLTGESGIFASRLAYVLQRGPASYELVVSDSDGANPQTALKSNQSIISPMWSPNGLLLTYVSFEANKPVIYLHDVRSGERRLIASFKGNNSAPAFSPDGKTMAVALSMGGGTHIYLMSTNGTNVRRFTNSQGIDTEPVFSPDGQYVYFTSDRGGSPQIYRQAVAGGAAERITYSAEYAISPAISPKGDKLAFISRFNGAFRVTLLDLLTGTQLVLTDTMRDESPTFAPNGKILVYATEEGGRGVLATVSLDGRVRTRLTGPNGDIREPSWGPLLQ
;
A
#
# COMPACT_ATOMS: atom_id res chain seq x y z
N MET A 1 -1.94 -12.30 -53.28
CA MET A 1 -2.82 -13.45 -53.49
C MET A 1 -3.92 -13.41 -52.44
N GLN A 2 -5.14 -13.15 -52.94
CA GLN A 2 -6.50 -13.18 -52.39
C GLN A 2 -6.83 -13.02 -50.89
N ILE A 3 -7.81 -12.12 -50.69
CA ILE A 3 -8.60 -11.80 -49.51
C ILE A 3 -9.90 -12.64 -49.52
N ASN A 4 -10.38 -12.97 -48.31
CA ASN A 4 -11.78 -12.91 -47.83
C ASN A 4 -12.72 -14.14 -47.89
N ARG A 5 -13.55 -14.26 -46.82
CA ARG A 5 -15.02 -14.06 -46.91
C ARG A 5 -15.70 -14.04 -45.52
N ARG A 6 -16.12 -12.84 -45.06
CA ARG A 6 -17.55 -12.43 -44.92
C ARG A 6 -17.72 -11.11 -44.15
N THR A 7 -17.81 -10.03 -44.92
CA THR A 7 -18.68 -8.84 -44.72
C THR A 7 -20.08 -9.18 -45.26
N LEU A 8 -21.23 -8.52 -45.01
CA LEU A 8 -21.62 -7.17 -44.57
C LEU A 8 -23.17 -7.19 -44.38
N LEU A 9 -23.72 -6.32 -43.52
CA LEU A 9 -24.87 -5.41 -43.77
C LEU A 9 -25.59 -5.03 -42.47
N ALA A 10 -25.51 -3.75 -42.08
CA ALA A 10 -26.65 -2.83 -42.04
C ALA A 10 -26.20 -1.48 -41.45
N ALA A 11 -26.60 -0.42 -42.13
CA ALA A 11 -26.24 0.97 -41.87
C ALA A 11 -27.11 1.62 -40.78
N GLY A 12 -26.58 2.69 -40.19
CA GLY A 12 -27.38 3.81 -39.68
C GLY A 12 -27.39 3.99 -38.15
N ALA A 13 -26.47 4.80 -37.63
CA ALA A 13 -26.72 5.70 -36.50
C ALA A 13 -25.56 6.70 -36.39
N GLY A 14 -25.90 7.97 -36.16
CA GLY A 14 -25.03 9.12 -36.35
C GLY A 14 -23.74 9.14 -35.52
N LEU A 15 -22.75 9.83 -36.09
CA LEU A 15 -21.58 10.35 -35.40
C LEU A 15 -22.03 11.34 -34.33
N VAL A 16 -22.32 10.83 -33.13
CA VAL A 16 -22.13 11.60 -31.90
C VAL A 16 -20.66 11.46 -31.57
N SER A 17 -19.86 12.45 -31.98
CA SER A 17 -18.54 12.71 -31.40
C SER A 17 -18.74 13.14 -29.94
N GLY A 18 -19.07 12.17 -29.09
CA GLY A 18 -18.95 12.32 -27.66
C GLY A 18 -17.47 12.53 -27.36
N ALA A 19 -17.14 13.70 -26.82
CA ALA A 19 -15.86 13.89 -26.16
C ALA A 19 -15.76 12.82 -25.07
N SER A 20 -15.03 11.74 -25.37
CA SER A 20 -14.61 10.79 -24.35
C SER A 20 -13.71 11.58 -23.41
N LEU A 21 -14.27 11.97 -22.26
CA LEU A 21 -13.46 12.38 -21.13
C LEU A 21 -12.40 11.28 -20.93
N PRO A 22 -11.12 11.62 -20.75
CA PRO A 22 -10.13 10.60 -20.44
C PRO A 22 -10.67 9.85 -19.21
N ALA A 23 -10.93 8.55 -19.35
CA ALA A 23 -11.19 7.73 -18.19
C ALA A 23 -9.91 7.76 -17.36
N TRP A 24 -9.94 8.46 -16.23
CA TRP A 24 -8.81 8.49 -15.31
C TRP A 24 -8.58 7.04 -14.89
N ALA A 25 -7.39 6.56 -15.20
CA ALA A 25 -7.02 5.16 -15.15
C ALA A 25 -6.74 4.75 -13.68
N GLN A 26 -7.71 4.96 -12.80
CA GLN A 26 -7.66 4.70 -11.36
C GLN A 26 -8.00 3.24 -11.06
N LEU A 27 -7.45 2.69 -9.98
CA LEU A 27 -7.82 1.36 -9.52
C LEU A 27 -9.28 1.34 -9.04
N ARG A 28 -10.06 0.36 -9.51
CA ARG A 28 -11.39 0.06 -9.01
C ARG A 28 -11.27 -0.79 -7.76
N ILE A 29 -11.93 -0.38 -6.70
CA ILE A 29 -11.92 -1.05 -5.40
C ILE A 29 -13.17 -1.94 -5.27
N GLU A 30 -12.98 -3.22 -4.97
CA GLU A 30 -14.04 -4.13 -4.57
C GLU A 30 -13.74 -4.74 -3.19
N ILE A 31 -14.65 -4.58 -2.24
CA ILE A 31 -14.48 -5.07 -0.86
C ILE A 31 -15.32 -6.34 -0.66
N THR A 32 -14.72 -7.36 -0.07
CA THR A 32 -15.36 -8.64 0.29
C THR A 32 -15.15 -8.93 1.77
N GLY A 33 -16.20 -9.48 2.39
CA GLY A 33 -16.27 -9.70 3.83
C GLY A 33 -16.67 -8.45 4.62
N VAL A 34 -16.89 -8.64 5.92
CA VAL A 34 -17.25 -7.58 6.87
C VAL A 34 -16.42 -7.74 8.14
N GLY A 35 -15.98 -6.61 8.71
CA GLY A 35 -15.33 -6.61 10.01
C GLY A 35 -16.31 -7.07 11.09
N ALA A 36 -15.82 -7.84 12.07
CA ALA A 36 -16.69 -8.44 13.08
C ALA A 36 -17.40 -7.40 13.97
N ASN A 37 -16.77 -6.25 14.21
CA ASN A 37 -17.33 -5.15 15.01
C ASN A 37 -17.16 -3.84 14.23
N GLN A 38 -18.19 -3.43 13.50
CA GLN A 38 -18.22 -2.15 12.79
C GLN A 38 -18.90 -1.06 13.64
N MET A 39 -18.19 0.04 13.84
CA MET A 39 -18.74 1.23 14.50
C MET A 39 -19.61 2.03 13.50
N PRO A 40 -20.91 2.24 13.77
CA PRO A 40 -21.75 3.05 12.89
C PRO A 40 -21.41 4.54 13.01
N ILE A 41 -21.06 5.17 11.90
CA ILE A 41 -20.62 6.57 11.86
C ILE A 41 -21.40 7.37 10.84
N ALA A 42 -21.82 8.59 11.18
CA ALA A 42 -22.48 9.52 10.27
C ALA A 42 -21.47 10.49 9.67
N ILE A 43 -21.48 10.65 8.34
CA ILE A 43 -20.54 11.50 7.60
C ILE A 43 -21.33 12.27 6.52
N PRO A 44 -22.08 13.33 6.87
CA PRO A 44 -22.69 14.25 5.91
C PRO A 44 -21.65 14.91 4.99
N GLN A 45 -22.14 15.52 3.90
CA GLN A 45 -21.30 16.39 3.09
C GLN A 45 -20.83 17.58 3.93
N PHE A 46 -19.58 17.98 3.72
CA PHE A 46 -19.05 19.18 4.36
C PHE A 46 -19.77 20.40 3.80
N GLN A 47 -20.09 21.35 4.68
CA GLN A 47 -20.77 22.57 4.25
C GLN A 47 -19.87 23.35 3.29
N GLY A 48 -20.42 23.75 2.13
CA GLY A 48 -19.67 24.43 1.08
C GLY A 48 -18.98 23.50 0.08
N THR A 49 -19.18 22.18 0.17
CA THR A 49 -18.60 21.18 -0.75
C THR A 49 -18.86 21.50 -2.23
N ASN A 50 -20.02 22.09 -2.54
CA ASN A 50 -20.37 22.46 -3.92
C ASN A 50 -19.44 23.53 -4.55
N ASN A 51 -18.64 24.22 -3.74
CA ASN A 51 -17.64 25.21 -4.18
C ASN A 51 -16.21 24.63 -4.28
N ALA A 52 -16.05 23.33 -4.02
CA ALA A 52 -14.79 22.61 -4.06
C ALA A 52 -14.78 21.59 -5.21
N PRO A 53 -13.60 21.25 -5.77
CA PRO A 53 -13.47 20.25 -6.83
C PRO A 53 -13.63 18.80 -6.32
N LEU A 54 -13.70 18.59 -5.01
CA LEU A 54 -13.76 17.29 -4.35
C LEU A 54 -14.72 17.34 -3.17
N ASP A 55 -15.60 16.34 -3.08
CA ASP A 55 -16.37 16.08 -1.86
C ASP A 55 -15.54 15.24 -0.88
N LEU A 56 -14.98 15.90 0.14
CA LEU A 56 -14.11 15.26 1.15
C LEU A 56 -14.85 14.15 1.90
N SER A 57 -16.17 14.27 2.11
CA SER A 57 -16.97 13.29 2.85
C SER A 57 -16.95 11.93 2.17
N THR A 58 -16.89 11.88 0.84
CA THR A 58 -16.83 10.64 0.06
C THR A 58 -15.52 9.89 0.29
N VAL A 59 -14.40 10.61 0.38
CA VAL A 59 -13.07 10.03 0.62
C VAL A 59 -12.96 9.55 2.07
N VAL A 60 -13.38 10.38 3.03
CA VAL A 60 -13.39 10.01 4.46
C VAL A 60 -14.25 8.77 4.71
N THR A 61 -15.44 8.72 4.08
CA THR A 61 -16.32 7.55 4.17
C THR A 61 -15.66 6.30 3.61
N ALA A 62 -15.13 6.37 2.39
CA ALA A 62 -14.50 5.23 1.72
C ALA A 62 -13.27 4.69 2.48
N ASP A 63 -12.49 5.58 3.11
CA ASP A 63 -11.36 5.21 3.95
C ASP A 63 -11.78 4.45 5.20
N LEU A 64 -12.71 5.02 5.97
CA LEU A 64 -13.17 4.41 7.21
C LEU A 64 -13.86 3.06 6.94
N GLU A 65 -14.65 2.94 5.87
CA GLU A 65 -15.26 1.66 5.50
C GLU A 65 -14.21 0.63 5.03
N ARG A 66 -13.21 1.04 4.23
CA ARG A 66 -12.13 0.16 3.75
C ARG A 66 -11.27 -0.39 4.88
N SER A 67 -11.22 0.27 6.03
CA SER A 67 -10.57 -0.26 7.24
C SER A 67 -11.28 -1.49 7.83
N GLY A 68 -12.54 -1.73 7.45
CA GLY A 68 -13.40 -2.77 8.03
C GLY A 68 -13.89 -2.46 9.46
N SER A 69 -13.44 -1.35 10.07
CA SER A 69 -13.77 -0.98 11.45
C SER A 69 -15.03 -0.12 11.57
N PHE A 70 -15.49 0.45 10.45
CA PHE A 70 -16.63 1.37 10.40
C PHE A 70 -17.66 0.91 9.38
N ARG A 71 -18.91 1.33 9.62
CA ARG A 71 -19.99 1.28 8.65
C ARG A 71 -20.64 2.66 8.58
N ALA A 72 -20.58 3.31 7.43
CA ALA A 72 -21.15 4.64 7.31
C ALA A 72 -22.68 4.57 7.26
N LEU A 73 -23.32 5.48 7.98
CA LEU A 73 -24.75 5.70 7.90
C LEU A 73 -25.03 6.63 6.72
N LYS A 74 -26.04 6.31 5.93
CA LYS A 74 -26.46 7.15 4.81
C LYS A 74 -27.03 8.46 5.33
N VAL A 75 -26.31 9.55 5.08
CA VAL A 75 -26.75 10.93 5.35
C VAL A 75 -26.80 11.67 4.02
N MET A 76 -27.87 12.41 3.78
CA MET A 76 -28.04 13.17 2.54
C MET A 76 -27.70 14.65 2.76
N GLY A 77 -26.82 15.17 1.89
CA GLY A 77 -26.51 16.60 1.82
C GLY A 77 -25.65 17.14 2.95
N GLU A 78 -25.54 18.46 2.96
CA GLU A 78 -24.84 19.25 3.97
C GLU A 78 -25.72 19.43 5.22
N LEU A 79 -25.11 19.55 6.39
CA LEU A 79 -25.82 19.95 7.60
C LEU A 79 -26.01 21.48 7.64
N PRO A 80 -27.12 21.98 8.24
CA PRO A 80 -27.25 23.39 8.59
C PRO A 80 -26.09 23.86 9.49
N ALA A 81 -25.68 25.12 9.38
CA ALA A 81 -24.59 25.68 10.20
C ALA A 81 -24.86 25.52 11.71
N GLU A 82 -26.11 25.69 12.14
CA GLU A 82 -26.52 25.49 13.54
C GLU A 82 -26.29 24.04 14.01
N ASP A 83 -26.55 23.05 13.16
CA ASP A 83 -26.33 21.63 13.46
C ASP A 83 -24.83 21.27 13.47
N ILE A 84 -24.00 22.02 12.73
CA ILE A 84 -22.53 21.87 12.77
C ILE A 84 -21.98 22.48 14.07
N GLU A 85 -22.46 23.66 14.47
CA GLU A 85 -22.04 24.32 15.71
C GLU A 85 -22.51 23.55 16.95
N LYS A 86 -23.77 23.13 16.95
CA LYS A 86 -24.46 22.44 18.06
C LYS A 86 -25.13 21.14 17.58
N PRO A 87 -24.37 20.04 17.47
CA PRO A 87 -24.89 18.77 16.98
C PRO A 87 -25.99 18.19 17.88
N ARG A 88 -27.06 17.70 17.25
CA ARG A 88 -28.18 17.07 17.96
C ARG A 88 -27.87 15.62 18.35
N ALA A 89 -27.14 15.40 19.46
CA ALA A 89 -26.73 14.06 19.90
C ALA A 89 -27.86 13.03 19.97
N LYS A 90 -29.04 13.42 20.48
CA LYS A 90 -30.20 12.53 20.56
C LYS A 90 -30.67 12.07 19.19
N PHE A 91 -30.68 12.95 18.19
CA PHE A 91 -31.07 12.62 16.82
C PHE A 91 -30.10 11.58 16.23
N TRP A 92 -28.79 11.84 16.31
CA TRP A 92 -27.77 10.94 15.77
C TRP A 92 -27.71 9.58 16.47
N ARG A 93 -27.87 9.55 17.80
CA ARG A 93 -28.02 8.29 18.54
C ARG A 93 -29.25 7.51 18.10
N THR A 94 -30.37 8.19 17.85
CA THR A 94 -31.60 7.54 17.35
C THR A 94 -31.41 6.96 15.95
N MET A 95 -30.60 7.61 15.11
CA MET A 95 -30.17 7.09 13.80
C MET A 95 -29.14 5.95 13.91
N GLY A 96 -28.69 5.62 15.12
CA GLY A 96 -27.73 4.56 15.39
C GLY A 96 -26.26 4.98 15.28
N ALA A 97 -25.96 6.27 15.05
CA ALA A 97 -24.59 6.76 14.95
C ALA A 97 -23.95 6.80 16.35
N THR A 98 -22.75 6.26 16.49
CA THR A 98 -21.92 6.45 17.70
C THR A 98 -21.04 7.69 17.58
N ALA A 99 -20.76 8.12 16.35
CA ALA A 99 -19.98 9.31 16.04
C ALA A 99 -20.54 10.03 14.80
N LEU A 100 -20.30 11.35 14.73
CA LEU A 100 -20.60 12.21 13.60
C LEU A 100 -19.33 12.95 13.17
N VAL A 101 -18.97 12.83 11.89
CA VAL A 101 -17.94 13.65 11.25
C VAL A 101 -18.63 14.75 10.46
N MET A 102 -18.30 16.00 10.77
CA MET A 102 -18.89 17.17 10.13
C MET A 102 -17.81 18.22 9.89
N GLY A 103 -18.09 19.19 9.02
CA GLY A 103 -17.09 20.18 8.69
C GLY A 103 -17.56 21.19 7.66
N THR A 104 -16.67 22.13 7.35
CA THR A 104 -16.86 23.18 6.35
C THR A 104 -15.69 23.19 5.39
N ILE A 105 -15.95 23.54 4.13
CA ILE A 105 -14.94 23.82 3.12
C ILE A 105 -15.22 25.17 2.47
N GLU A 106 -14.25 26.07 2.55
CA GLU A 106 -14.35 27.45 2.07
C GLU A 106 -13.22 27.73 1.09
N LYS A 107 -13.55 28.23 -0.11
CA LYS A 107 -12.56 28.68 -1.08
C LYS A 107 -12.04 30.06 -0.69
N LEU A 108 -10.73 30.18 -0.53
CA LEU A 108 -10.05 31.43 -0.19
C LEU A 108 -9.73 32.26 -1.45
N PRO A 109 -9.47 33.58 -1.31
CA PRO A 109 -9.17 34.46 -2.44
C PRO A 109 -7.94 34.06 -3.26
N ASP A 110 -6.98 33.37 -2.65
CA ASP A 110 -5.72 32.93 -3.25
C ASP A 110 -5.78 31.52 -3.85
N THR A 111 -6.98 31.03 -4.16
CA THR A 111 -7.27 29.69 -4.72
C THR A 111 -7.05 28.51 -3.78
N ARG A 112 -6.58 28.74 -2.54
CA ARG A 112 -6.53 27.72 -1.49
C ARG A 112 -7.91 27.46 -0.90
N TYR A 113 -8.01 26.41 -0.12
CA TYR A 113 -9.22 26.03 0.60
C TYR A 113 -8.94 25.98 2.10
N ARG A 114 -9.85 26.56 2.89
CA ARG A 114 -9.92 26.34 4.33
C ARG A 114 -10.87 25.18 4.59
N VAL A 115 -10.38 24.13 5.22
CA VAL A 115 -11.16 22.95 5.61
C VAL A 115 -11.18 22.86 7.13
N ASN A 116 -12.37 22.90 7.72
CA ASN A 116 -12.57 22.62 9.14
C ASN A 116 -13.26 21.27 9.26
N TYR A 117 -12.77 20.37 10.11
CA TYR A 117 -13.54 19.20 10.52
C TYR A 117 -13.70 19.17 12.03
N ARG A 118 -14.81 18.57 12.45
CA ARG A 118 -15.16 18.28 13.83
C ARG A 118 -15.66 16.84 13.90
N LEU A 119 -15.14 16.09 14.86
CA LEU A 119 -15.61 14.77 15.22
C LEU A 119 -16.39 14.87 16.53
N PHE A 120 -17.66 14.48 16.47
CA PHE A 120 -18.58 14.53 17.60
C PHE A 120 -18.95 13.13 18.08
N GLY A 121 -18.69 12.85 19.36
CA GLY A 121 -19.11 11.63 20.02
C GLY A 121 -20.58 11.76 20.42
N THR A 122 -21.46 10.95 19.83
CA THR A 122 -22.92 11.08 20.05
C THR A 122 -23.34 10.55 21.42
N VAL A 123 -22.51 9.67 22.01
CA VAL A 123 -22.69 9.10 23.34
C VAL A 123 -22.19 10.08 24.41
N GLU A 124 -21.02 10.68 24.18
CA GLU A 124 -20.40 11.65 25.07
C GLU A 124 -21.04 13.04 24.99
N ASP A 125 -21.83 13.30 23.95
CA ASP A 125 -22.49 14.58 23.67
C ASP A 125 -21.49 15.75 23.62
N LYS A 126 -20.33 15.51 22.97
CA LYS A 126 -19.27 16.50 22.84
C LYS A 126 -18.42 16.31 21.59
N VAL A 127 -17.79 17.40 21.16
CA VAL A 127 -16.72 17.33 20.17
C VAL A 127 -15.49 16.70 20.82
N ILE A 128 -15.00 15.61 20.23
CA ILE A 128 -13.88 14.82 20.72
C ILE A 128 -12.58 15.08 19.94
N ASP A 129 -12.68 15.66 18.74
CA ASP A 129 -11.55 16.13 17.94
C ASP A 129 -12.01 17.22 16.94
N GLU A 130 -11.11 18.15 16.61
CA GLU A 130 -11.36 19.27 15.70
C GLU A 130 -10.04 19.80 15.14
N LYS A 131 -9.96 20.01 13.82
CA LYS A 131 -8.81 20.67 13.19
C LYS A 131 -9.22 21.53 12.00
N GLN A 132 -8.36 22.50 11.71
CA GLN A 132 -8.42 23.36 10.55
C GLN A 132 -7.20 23.14 9.65
N PHE A 133 -7.42 23.09 8.34
CA PHE A 133 -6.39 23.03 7.32
C PHE A 133 -6.54 24.19 6.34
N VAL A 134 -5.42 24.70 5.82
CA VAL A 134 -5.40 25.64 4.70
C VAL A 134 -4.51 25.04 3.62
N VAL A 135 -5.12 24.59 2.52
CA VAL A 135 -4.46 23.69 1.56
C VAL A 135 -4.72 24.11 0.11
N SER A 136 -3.84 23.68 -0.80
CA SER A 136 -4.09 23.87 -2.22
C SER A 136 -5.23 22.96 -2.71
N SER A 137 -5.78 23.25 -3.88
CA SER A 137 -6.77 22.39 -4.54
C SER A 137 -6.28 20.94 -4.70
N GLY A 138 -5.00 20.74 -5.03
CA GLY A 138 -4.40 19.41 -5.21
C GLY A 138 -4.25 18.61 -3.92
N ASP A 139 -4.24 19.27 -2.76
CA ASP A 139 -4.05 18.65 -1.45
C ASP A 139 -5.37 18.31 -0.74
N LEU A 140 -6.52 18.64 -1.34
CA LEU A 140 -7.84 18.38 -0.74
C LEU A 140 -8.06 16.89 -0.46
N ARG A 141 -7.60 16.01 -1.36
CA ARG A 141 -7.73 14.57 -1.17
C ARG A 141 -6.85 14.05 -0.04
N LEU A 142 -5.59 14.46 0.00
CA LEU A 142 -4.69 14.15 1.12
C LEU A 142 -5.25 14.67 2.45
N THR A 143 -5.89 15.84 2.44
CA THR A 143 -6.57 16.39 3.61
C THR A 143 -7.73 15.49 4.05
N ALA A 144 -8.52 14.96 3.13
CA ALA A 144 -9.58 13.99 3.45
C ALA A 144 -9.02 12.71 4.09
N HIS A 145 -7.93 12.15 3.53
CA HIS A 145 -7.23 11.01 4.12
C HIS A 145 -6.72 11.30 5.54
N ARG A 146 -6.17 12.48 5.78
CA ARG A 146 -5.72 12.93 7.12
C ARG A 146 -6.88 13.09 8.11
N ILE A 147 -8.04 13.54 7.65
CA ILE A 147 -9.26 13.59 8.46
C ILE A 147 -9.69 12.16 8.82
N ALA A 148 -9.70 11.24 7.85
CA ALA A 148 -10.02 9.83 8.11
C ALA A 148 -9.04 9.20 9.10
N ASP A 149 -7.73 9.48 8.99
CA ASP A 149 -6.72 8.98 9.91
C ASP A 149 -6.97 9.49 11.34
N ALA A 150 -7.28 10.77 11.50
CA ALA A 150 -7.57 11.35 12.80
C ALA A 150 -8.87 10.79 13.41
N VAL A 151 -9.92 10.61 12.60
CA VAL A 151 -11.17 9.99 13.06
C VAL A 151 -10.93 8.53 13.47
N TYR A 152 -10.21 7.77 12.66
CA TYR A 152 -9.85 6.38 12.95
C TYR A 152 -9.07 6.28 14.25
N GLU A 153 -8.03 7.08 14.42
CA GLU A 153 -7.20 7.11 15.64
C GLU A 153 -8.01 7.49 16.86
N ARG A 154 -8.85 8.53 16.77
CA ARG A 154 -9.62 8.99 17.91
C ARG A 154 -10.64 7.97 18.42
N LEU A 155 -11.24 7.20 17.51
CA LEU A 155 -12.30 6.24 17.81
C LEU A 155 -11.79 4.82 18.11
N THR A 156 -10.62 4.44 17.58
CA THR A 156 -10.05 3.09 17.75
C THR A 156 -8.85 3.05 18.69
N GLY A 157 -8.16 4.18 18.89
CA GLY A 157 -6.87 4.24 19.59
C GLY A 157 -5.69 3.72 18.76
N GLU A 158 -5.90 3.42 17.47
CA GLU A 158 -4.87 2.90 16.56
C GLU A 158 -4.58 3.91 15.44
N SER A 159 -3.32 4.02 15.04
CA SER A 159 -2.95 4.88 13.91
C SER A 159 -3.70 4.49 12.63
N GLY A 160 -4.14 5.48 11.87
CA GLY A 160 -4.68 5.29 10.53
C GLY A 160 -3.61 4.88 9.49
N ILE A 161 -4.04 4.68 8.25
CA ILE A 161 -3.20 4.28 7.10
C ILE A 161 -3.53 5.05 5.83
N PHE A 162 -4.51 5.95 5.86
CA PHE A 162 -5.14 6.45 4.65
C PHE A 162 -4.26 7.48 3.95
N ALA A 163 -3.63 8.38 4.71
CA ALA A 163 -2.65 9.33 4.20
C ALA A 163 -1.28 8.65 3.99
N SER A 164 -1.27 7.54 3.26
CA SER A 164 -0.07 6.82 2.81
C SER A 164 -0.15 6.55 1.32
N ARG A 165 0.90 5.93 0.76
CA ARG A 165 1.00 5.64 -0.68
C ARG A 165 1.34 4.19 -0.94
N LEU A 166 0.96 3.70 -2.11
CA LEU A 166 1.42 2.43 -2.66
C LEU A 166 2.45 2.71 -3.76
N ALA A 167 3.45 1.85 -3.87
CA ALA A 167 4.26 1.71 -5.07
C ALA A 167 4.05 0.32 -5.64
N TYR A 168 4.01 0.18 -6.96
CA TYR A 168 3.84 -1.10 -7.64
C TYR A 168 4.38 -1.03 -9.07
N VAL A 169 4.63 -2.21 -9.66
CA VAL A 169 5.04 -2.32 -11.06
C VAL A 169 3.83 -2.67 -11.91
N LEU A 170 3.61 -1.90 -12.98
CA LEU A 170 2.59 -2.17 -13.98
C LEU A 170 3.24 -2.60 -15.29
N GLN A 171 2.99 -3.83 -15.72
CA GLN A 171 3.42 -4.34 -17.01
C GLN A 171 2.28 -4.22 -18.03
N ARG A 172 2.42 -3.32 -19.02
CA ARG A 172 1.40 -3.13 -20.08
C ARG A 172 1.60 -4.05 -21.28
N GLY A 173 2.79 -4.62 -21.42
CA GLY A 173 3.17 -5.53 -22.49
C GLY A 173 4.55 -6.16 -22.22
N PRO A 174 5.05 -7.02 -23.12
CA PRO A 174 6.29 -7.78 -22.89
C PRO A 174 7.52 -6.94 -22.56
N ALA A 175 7.62 -5.74 -23.14
CA ALA A 175 8.71 -4.79 -22.93
C ALA A 175 8.17 -3.39 -22.56
N SER A 176 7.18 -3.34 -21.67
CA SER A 176 6.59 -2.08 -21.20
C SER A 176 6.26 -2.19 -19.73
N TYR A 177 7.15 -1.63 -18.90
CA TYR A 177 7.08 -1.65 -17.45
C TYR A 177 7.01 -0.22 -16.93
N GLU A 178 6.11 0.01 -15.98
CA GLU A 178 5.94 1.29 -15.31
C GLU A 178 6.09 1.10 -13.81
N LEU A 179 6.96 1.87 -13.15
CA LEU A 179 6.90 2.04 -11.70
C LEU A 179 5.84 3.09 -11.41
N VAL A 180 4.81 2.71 -10.67
CA VAL A 180 3.66 3.57 -10.38
C VAL A 180 3.59 3.84 -8.89
N VAL A 181 3.27 5.08 -8.52
CA VAL A 181 2.96 5.51 -7.16
C VAL A 181 1.51 6.00 -7.13
N SER A 182 0.72 5.52 -6.18
CA SER A 182 -0.67 5.96 -5.98
C SER A 182 -0.93 6.29 -4.51
N ASP A 183 -2.07 6.89 -4.21
CA ASP A 183 -2.60 6.94 -2.85
C ASP A 183 -2.88 5.51 -2.35
N SER A 184 -3.07 5.37 -1.03
CA SER A 184 -3.30 4.06 -0.37
C SER A 184 -4.54 3.31 -0.86
N ASP A 185 -5.46 4.01 -1.51
CA ASP A 185 -6.67 3.49 -2.13
C ASP A 185 -6.58 3.32 -3.65
N GLY A 186 -5.39 3.51 -4.23
CA GLY A 186 -5.19 3.39 -5.68
C GLY A 186 -5.60 4.62 -6.49
N ALA A 187 -6.06 5.70 -5.85
CA ALA A 187 -6.31 6.98 -6.50
C ALA A 187 -5.01 7.71 -6.87
N ASN A 188 -5.14 8.71 -7.73
CA ASN A 188 -4.04 9.57 -8.18
C ASN A 188 -2.79 8.80 -8.65
N PRO A 189 -2.90 7.75 -9.48
CA PRO A 189 -1.73 7.01 -9.93
C PRO A 189 -0.80 7.91 -10.77
N GLN A 190 0.47 7.94 -10.41
CA GLN A 190 1.55 8.66 -11.08
C GLN A 190 2.61 7.66 -11.56
N THR A 191 2.94 7.69 -12.84
CA THR A 191 4.07 6.91 -13.36
C THR A 191 5.38 7.59 -12.97
N ALA A 192 6.09 7.01 -12.02
CA ALA A 192 7.40 7.48 -11.58
C ALA A 192 8.50 7.11 -12.60
N LEU A 193 8.42 5.94 -13.25
CA LEU A 193 9.38 5.50 -14.26
C LEU A 193 8.67 4.69 -15.34
N LYS A 194 9.09 4.87 -16.60
CA LYS A 194 8.77 3.98 -17.72
C LYS A 194 10.04 3.31 -18.21
N SER A 195 9.99 2.01 -18.45
CA SER A 195 11.11 1.26 -18.98
C SER A 195 10.66 0.20 -19.99
N ASN A 196 11.53 -0.10 -20.94
CA ASN A 196 11.39 -1.25 -21.83
C ASN A 196 11.98 -2.54 -21.24
N GLN A 197 12.63 -2.44 -20.06
CA GLN A 197 13.18 -3.55 -19.30
C GLN A 197 12.41 -3.71 -17.99
N SER A 198 12.49 -4.90 -17.39
CA SER A 198 11.82 -5.19 -16.13
C SER A 198 12.27 -4.23 -15.02
N ILE A 199 11.32 -3.85 -14.18
CA ILE A 199 11.51 -3.16 -12.92
C ILE A 199 11.02 -4.13 -11.86
N ILE A 200 11.82 -4.41 -10.84
CA ILE A 200 11.40 -5.29 -9.75
C ILE A 200 11.80 -4.79 -8.35
N SER A 201 11.17 -5.35 -7.32
CA SER A 201 11.35 -5.12 -5.89
C SER A 201 11.34 -3.64 -5.49
N PRO A 202 10.29 -2.86 -5.83
CA PRO A 202 10.16 -1.50 -5.34
C PRO A 202 10.01 -1.50 -3.81
N MET A 203 10.74 -0.64 -3.10
CA MET A 203 10.66 -0.53 -1.65
C MET A 203 10.75 0.92 -1.20
N TRP A 204 9.83 1.34 -0.34
CA TRP A 204 9.85 2.67 0.27
C TRP A 204 10.95 2.80 1.31
N SER A 205 11.58 3.97 1.31
CA SER A 205 12.36 4.44 2.46
C SER A 205 11.45 4.73 3.65
N PRO A 206 11.96 4.63 4.90
CA PRO A 206 11.16 4.86 6.11
C PRO A 206 10.49 6.23 6.21
N ASN A 207 11.01 7.25 5.49
CA ASN A 207 10.44 8.60 5.45
C ASN A 207 9.49 8.83 4.26
N GLY A 208 9.32 7.85 3.37
CA GLY A 208 8.40 7.94 2.23
C GLY A 208 8.84 8.89 1.12
N LEU A 209 10.08 9.38 1.13
CA LEU A 209 10.59 10.32 0.11
C LEU A 209 11.35 9.62 -1.02
N LEU A 210 11.85 8.41 -0.75
CA LEU A 210 12.67 7.65 -1.69
C LEU A 210 12.06 6.27 -1.95
N LEU A 211 12.20 5.79 -3.17
CA LEU A 211 11.95 4.43 -3.60
C LEU A 211 13.25 3.78 -4.08
N THR A 212 13.53 2.56 -3.62
CA THR A 212 14.54 1.71 -4.27
C THR A 212 13.87 0.70 -5.17
N TYR A 213 14.53 0.30 -6.25
CA TYR A 213 14.09 -0.79 -7.11
C TYR A 213 15.28 -1.35 -7.89
N VAL A 214 15.09 -2.57 -8.40
CA VAL A 214 16.00 -3.19 -9.36
C VAL A 214 15.55 -2.83 -10.78
N SER A 215 16.48 -2.37 -11.59
CA SER A 215 16.28 -2.11 -13.02
C SER A 215 17.20 -3.00 -13.85
N PHE A 216 16.71 -3.41 -15.01
CA PHE A 216 17.47 -4.17 -16.01
C PHE A 216 17.92 -3.31 -17.20
N GLU A 217 17.74 -1.98 -17.15
CA GLU A 217 18.12 -1.03 -18.22
C GLU A 217 19.62 -1.06 -18.56
N ALA A 218 20.46 -1.52 -17.64
CA ALA A 218 21.90 -1.65 -17.84
C ALA A 218 22.32 -3.03 -18.42
N ASN A 219 21.39 -3.79 -19.00
CA ASN A 219 21.58 -5.18 -19.46
C ASN A 219 22.04 -6.17 -18.38
N LYS A 220 21.91 -5.77 -17.11
CA LYS A 220 22.11 -6.57 -15.90
C LYS A 220 21.26 -5.97 -14.78
N PRO A 221 20.89 -6.73 -13.73
CA PRO A 221 20.17 -6.18 -12.59
C PRO A 221 21.06 -5.19 -11.82
N VAL A 222 20.56 -3.97 -11.66
CA VAL A 222 21.19 -2.89 -10.88
C VAL A 222 20.16 -2.24 -9.98
N ILE A 223 20.60 -1.67 -8.86
CA ILE A 223 19.70 -1.05 -7.88
C ILE A 223 19.78 0.47 -8.01
N TYR A 224 18.63 1.10 -8.22
CA TYR A 224 18.46 2.55 -8.18
C TYR A 224 17.80 2.99 -6.88
N LEU A 225 18.16 4.19 -6.45
CA LEU A 225 17.45 5.01 -5.48
C LEU A 225 16.78 6.16 -6.23
N HIS A 226 15.51 6.41 -5.95
CA HIS A 226 14.69 7.37 -6.70
C HIS A 226 13.95 8.30 -5.74
N ASP A 227 14.19 9.61 -5.85
CA ASP A 227 13.41 10.62 -5.11
C ASP A 227 12.08 10.85 -5.82
N VAL A 228 10.98 10.54 -5.13
CA VAL A 228 9.63 10.56 -5.75
C VAL A 228 9.09 11.98 -5.94
N ARG A 229 9.74 13.01 -5.40
CA ARG A 229 9.33 14.41 -5.57
C ARG A 229 10.05 15.06 -6.75
N SER A 230 11.35 14.81 -6.89
CA SER A 230 12.17 15.41 -7.96
C SER A 230 12.25 14.54 -9.21
N GLY A 231 12.02 13.23 -9.10
CA GLY A 231 12.27 12.26 -10.16
C GLY A 231 13.75 11.89 -10.32
N GLU A 232 14.63 12.40 -9.45
CA GLU A 232 16.06 12.11 -9.51
C GLU A 232 16.33 10.64 -9.22
N ARG A 233 17.19 10.02 -10.05
CA ARG A 233 17.59 8.61 -9.94
C ARG A 233 19.09 8.50 -9.72
N ARG A 234 19.49 7.83 -8.64
CA ARG A 234 20.90 7.50 -8.34
C ARG A 234 21.12 6.00 -8.42
N LEU A 235 22.10 5.58 -9.21
CA LEU A 235 22.59 4.20 -9.21
C LEU A 235 23.35 3.94 -7.90
N ILE A 236 22.90 2.99 -7.09
CA ILE A 236 23.50 2.69 -5.78
C ILE A 236 24.16 1.31 -5.70
N ALA A 237 23.79 0.35 -6.55
CA ALA A 237 24.49 -0.93 -6.65
C ALA A 237 24.57 -1.41 -8.11
N SER A 238 25.78 -1.70 -8.56
CA SER A 238 26.08 -2.23 -9.90
C SER A 238 27.28 -3.16 -9.87
N PHE A 239 27.33 -4.05 -8.87
CA PHE A 239 28.41 -5.01 -8.73
C PHE A 239 28.32 -6.10 -9.82
N LYS A 240 29.35 -6.93 -9.90
CA LYS A 240 29.36 -8.10 -10.81
C LYS A 240 28.27 -9.08 -10.38
N GLY A 241 27.54 -9.64 -11.35
CA GLY A 241 26.48 -10.62 -11.10
C GLY A 241 25.15 -9.98 -10.74
N ASN A 242 24.37 -10.66 -9.89
CA ASN A 242 23.06 -10.23 -9.45
C ASN A 242 23.16 -9.09 -8.41
N ASN A 243 22.28 -8.09 -8.53
CA ASN A 243 22.07 -7.02 -7.54
C ASN A 243 20.56 -6.87 -7.35
N SER A 244 20.00 -7.37 -6.26
CA SER A 244 18.55 -7.42 -6.09
C SER A 244 18.08 -7.20 -4.65
N ALA A 245 16.75 -7.15 -4.50
CA ALA A 245 16.04 -7.14 -3.22
C ALA A 245 16.59 -6.11 -2.20
N PRO A 246 16.56 -4.80 -2.52
CA PRO A 246 16.95 -3.77 -1.57
C PRO A 246 15.96 -3.66 -0.41
N ALA A 247 16.46 -3.50 0.81
CA ALA A 247 15.65 -3.17 1.98
C ALA A 247 16.35 -2.15 2.87
N PHE A 248 15.63 -1.10 3.25
CA PHE A 248 16.14 -0.06 4.16
C PHE A 248 16.17 -0.56 5.61
N SER A 249 17.20 -0.14 6.35
CA SER A 249 17.13 -0.15 7.80
C SER A 249 16.09 0.86 8.30
N PRO A 250 15.49 0.68 9.49
CA PRO A 250 14.47 1.58 10.02
C PRO A 250 14.94 3.03 10.17
N ASP A 251 16.24 3.24 10.40
CA ASP A 251 16.87 4.57 10.50
C ASP A 251 17.20 5.21 9.14
N GLY A 252 16.99 4.49 8.03
CA GLY A 252 17.24 4.95 6.66
C GLY A 252 18.72 5.13 6.29
N LYS A 253 19.67 4.69 7.12
CA LYS A 253 21.12 4.89 6.89
C LYS A 253 21.78 3.71 6.22
N THR A 254 21.28 2.50 6.46
CA THR A 254 21.80 1.25 5.95
C THR A 254 20.79 0.61 4.98
N MET A 255 21.30 -0.20 4.06
CA MET A 255 20.52 -1.02 3.16
C MET A 255 21.05 -2.44 3.19
N ALA A 256 20.14 -3.41 3.23
CA ALA A 256 20.42 -4.81 2.94
C ALA A 256 20.12 -5.08 1.47
N VAL A 257 21.00 -5.79 0.78
CA VAL A 257 20.87 -6.14 -0.64
C VAL A 257 21.34 -7.58 -0.87
N ALA A 258 20.71 -8.27 -1.80
CA ALA A 258 21.16 -9.58 -2.25
C ALA A 258 22.15 -9.41 -3.42
N LEU A 259 23.42 -9.77 -3.20
CA LEU A 259 24.49 -9.64 -4.21
C LEU A 259 25.13 -10.98 -4.49
N SER A 260 25.54 -11.20 -5.75
CA SER A 260 26.30 -12.38 -6.16
C SER A 260 27.76 -12.11 -6.53
N MET A 261 28.30 -10.97 -6.09
CA MET A 261 29.63 -10.50 -6.50
C MET A 261 30.80 -11.38 -6.03
N GLY A 262 30.62 -12.14 -4.95
CA GLY A 262 31.62 -13.03 -4.36
C GLY A 262 31.45 -14.51 -4.71
N GLY A 263 30.54 -14.86 -5.62
CA GLY A 263 30.06 -16.24 -5.81
C GLY A 263 28.95 -16.60 -4.83
N GLY A 264 27.98 -17.41 -5.27
CA GLY A 264 26.69 -17.58 -4.56
C GLY A 264 25.90 -16.27 -4.49
N THR A 265 24.68 -16.29 -3.95
CA THR A 265 23.93 -15.05 -3.66
C THR A 265 23.82 -14.91 -2.15
N HIS A 266 24.30 -13.78 -1.62
CA HIS A 266 24.32 -13.51 -0.18
C HIS A 266 23.76 -12.13 0.12
N ILE A 267 23.37 -11.93 1.37
CA ILE A 267 22.99 -10.60 1.86
C ILE A 267 24.26 -9.81 2.18
N TYR A 268 24.28 -8.56 1.71
CA TYR A 268 25.28 -7.56 2.03
C TYR A 268 24.58 -6.37 2.69
N LEU A 269 25.30 -5.73 3.62
CA LEU A 269 24.91 -4.45 4.20
C LEU A 269 25.77 -3.35 3.61
N MET A 270 25.15 -2.21 3.31
CA MET A 270 25.80 -1.05 2.69
C MET A 270 25.13 0.24 3.15
N SER A 271 25.84 1.36 3.06
CA SER A 271 25.24 2.69 3.21
C SER A 271 24.20 2.93 2.11
N THR A 272 23.14 3.68 2.39
CA THR A 272 22.11 4.02 1.37
C THR A 272 22.63 4.84 0.18
N ASN A 273 23.88 5.33 0.26
CA ASN A 273 24.59 5.99 -0.83
C ASN A 273 25.43 5.09 -1.74
N GLY A 274 25.42 3.76 -1.56
CA GLY A 274 26.24 2.86 -2.39
C GLY A 274 27.55 2.42 -1.74
N THR A 275 27.96 3.03 -0.62
CA THR A 275 29.29 2.84 -0.03
C THR A 275 29.28 1.84 1.14
N ASN A 276 30.46 1.56 1.71
CA ASN A 276 30.64 0.72 2.91
C ASN A 276 30.00 -0.68 2.80
N VAL A 277 30.11 -1.29 1.62
CA VAL A 277 29.55 -2.62 1.35
C VAL A 277 30.31 -3.69 2.14
N ARG A 278 29.60 -4.47 2.95
CA ARG A 278 30.13 -5.60 3.71
C ARG A 278 29.21 -6.81 3.60
N ARG A 279 29.81 -8.00 3.51
CA ARG A 279 29.05 -9.26 3.51
C ARG A 279 28.40 -9.47 4.87
N PHE A 280 27.13 -9.88 4.88
CA PHE A 280 26.35 -10.11 6.10
C PHE A 280 26.05 -11.59 6.32
N THR A 281 25.64 -12.31 5.28
CA THR A 281 25.46 -13.77 5.34
C THR A 281 26.60 -14.52 4.63
N ASN A 282 26.89 -15.70 5.15
CA ASN A 282 27.81 -16.65 4.53
C ASN A 282 27.25 -18.07 4.72
N SER A 283 26.38 -18.49 3.80
CA SER A 283 25.78 -19.82 3.80
C SER A 283 26.15 -20.59 2.53
N GLN A 284 25.83 -21.87 2.48
CA GLN A 284 26.00 -22.70 1.26
C GLN A 284 24.82 -22.57 0.28
N GLY A 285 23.77 -21.84 0.66
CA GLY A 285 22.58 -21.60 -0.15
C GLY A 285 22.53 -20.20 -0.75
N ILE A 286 21.42 -19.89 -1.40
CA ILE A 286 21.02 -18.55 -1.83
C ILE A 286 20.38 -17.85 -0.63
N ASP A 287 20.94 -16.73 -0.20
CA ASP A 287 20.30 -15.83 0.75
C ASP A 287 19.80 -14.58 0.01
N THR A 288 18.49 -14.30 0.07
CA THR A 288 17.82 -13.23 -0.67
C THR A 288 16.63 -12.64 0.09
N GLU A 289 15.97 -11.62 -0.48
CA GLU A 289 14.77 -10.97 0.08
C GLU A 289 14.95 -10.52 1.55
N PRO A 290 15.98 -9.70 1.86
CA PRO A 290 16.18 -9.24 3.22
C PRO A 290 15.09 -8.24 3.63
N VAL A 291 14.74 -8.22 4.92
CA VAL A 291 13.94 -7.18 5.56
C VAL A 291 14.45 -6.96 6.98
N PHE A 292 14.62 -5.71 7.40
CA PHE A 292 15.03 -5.38 8.76
C PHE A 292 13.86 -5.50 9.74
N SER A 293 14.13 -5.93 10.97
CA SER A 293 13.19 -5.73 12.08
C SER A 293 12.98 -4.24 12.35
N PRO A 294 11.82 -3.82 12.90
CA PRO A 294 11.54 -2.40 13.17
C PRO A 294 12.50 -1.73 14.15
N ASP A 295 13.09 -2.50 15.06
CA ASP A 295 14.13 -2.06 16.00
C ASP A 295 15.55 -2.02 15.39
N GLY A 296 15.70 -2.49 14.14
CA GLY A 296 16.99 -2.57 13.44
C GLY A 296 17.96 -3.61 13.98
N GLN A 297 17.55 -4.47 14.92
CA GLN A 297 18.44 -5.44 15.55
C GLN A 297 18.65 -6.71 14.71
N TYR A 298 17.71 -7.04 13.82
CA TYR A 298 17.73 -8.26 13.02
C TYR A 298 17.47 -7.97 11.54
N VAL A 299 17.99 -8.85 10.69
CA VAL A 299 17.60 -8.98 9.29
C VAL A 299 16.95 -10.34 9.11
N TYR A 300 15.70 -10.37 8.68
CA TYR A 300 15.01 -11.55 8.18
C TYR A 300 15.30 -11.70 6.70
N PHE A 301 15.45 -12.91 6.20
CA PHE A 301 15.76 -13.16 4.79
C PHE A 301 15.36 -14.59 4.39
N THR A 302 15.12 -14.80 3.11
CA THR A 302 14.87 -16.11 2.52
C THR A 302 16.18 -16.85 2.30
N SER A 303 16.25 -18.12 2.68
CA SER A 303 17.39 -19.00 2.39
C SER A 303 16.96 -20.42 2.05
N ASP A 304 17.59 -21.01 1.04
CA ASP A 304 17.42 -22.42 0.65
C ASP A 304 18.49 -23.35 1.25
N ARG A 305 19.30 -22.87 2.20
CA ARG A 305 20.40 -23.64 2.83
C ARG A 305 19.98 -24.98 3.45
N GLY A 306 18.69 -25.16 3.73
CA GLY A 306 18.09 -26.38 4.29
C GLY A 306 17.36 -27.24 3.26
N GLY A 307 17.50 -26.97 1.96
CA GLY A 307 16.79 -27.64 0.87
C GLY A 307 15.72 -26.74 0.25
N SER A 308 14.54 -26.63 0.86
CA SER A 308 13.51 -25.71 0.39
C SER A 308 13.72 -24.28 0.92
N PRO A 309 13.30 -23.23 0.18
CA PRO A 309 13.32 -21.85 0.66
C PRO A 309 12.52 -21.67 1.95
N GLN A 310 13.17 -21.08 2.94
CA GLN A 310 12.63 -20.81 4.26
C GLN A 310 13.11 -19.45 4.75
N ILE A 311 12.41 -18.86 5.72
CA ILE A 311 12.81 -17.58 6.29
C ILE A 311 13.71 -17.82 7.50
N TYR A 312 14.83 -17.12 7.51
CA TYR A 312 15.80 -17.07 8.60
C TYR A 312 15.90 -15.64 9.13
N ARG A 313 16.39 -15.48 10.36
CA ARG A 313 16.84 -14.20 10.91
C ARG A 313 18.29 -14.25 11.34
N GLN A 314 19.00 -13.14 11.25
CA GLN A 314 20.34 -12.99 11.81
C GLN A 314 20.45 -11.61 12.47
N ALA A 315 21.13 -11.53 13.61
CA ALA A 315 21.35 -10.24 14.27
C ALA A 315 22.29 -9.36 13.45
N VAL A 316 21.99 -8.06 13.38
CA VAL A 316 22.81 -7.05 12.66
C VAL A 316 24.21 -6.96 13.27
N ALA A 317 24.32 -7.21 14.58
CA ALA A 317 25.58 -7.31 15.32
C ALA A 317 26.45 -8.53 14.93
N GLY A 318 25.90 -9.47 14.17
CA GLY A 318 26.57 -10.71 13.77
C GLY A 318 26.06 -11.94 14.53
N GLY A 319 26.68 -13.09 14.29
CA GLY A 319 26.27 -14.38 14.84
C GLY A 319 25.65 -15.31 13.80
N ALA A 320 25.23 -16.50 14.24
CA ALA A 320 24.58 -17.48 13.38
C ALA A 320 23.17 -17.04 13.01
N ALA A 321 22.72 -17.42 11.81
CA ALA A 321 21.34 -17.22 11.43
C ALA A 321 20.46 -18.35 11.98
N GLU A 322 19.26 -18.00 12.41
CA GLU A 322 18.25 -18.88 12.99
C GLU A 322 17.08 -19.03 12.01
N ARG A 323 16.59 -20.25 11.79
CA ARG A 323 15.40 -20.48 10.98
C ARG A 323 14.15 -20.06 11.77
N ILE A 324 13.20 -19.41 11.10
CA ILE A 324 11.95 -18.89 11.69
C ILE A 324 10.73 -19.68 11.23
N THR A 325 10.69 -20.11 9.97
CA THR A 325 9.54 -20.85 9.43
C THR A 325 9.76 -22.36 9.49
N TYR A 326 9.12 -23.04 10.44
CA TYR A 326 9.21 -24.51 10.56
C TYR A 326 7.95 -25.24 10.08
N SER A 327 6.80 -24.56 10.14
CA SER A 327 5.48 -25.13 9.83
C SER A 327 5.05 -24.92 8.36
N ALA A 328 5.93 -24.38 7.51
CA ALA A 328 5.70 -24.18 6.09
C ALA A 328 6.66 -25.04 5.25
N GLU A 329 6.15 -25.69 4.20
CA GLU A 329 6.98 -26.45 3.24
C GLU A 329 7.91 -25.51 2.43
N TYR A 330 7.44 -24.29 2.20
CA TYR A 330 8.07 -23.25 1.40
C TYR A 330 7.68 -21.89 1.99
N ALA A 331 8.65 -21.01 2.20
CA ALA A 331 8.41 -19.67 2.72
C ALA A 331 9.39 -18.66 2.08
N ILE A 332 8.85 -17.63 1.44
CA ILE A 332 9.60 -16.56 0.76
C ILE A 332 8.96 -15.19 0.99
N SER A 333 9.63 -14.14 0.51
CA SER A 333 9.15 -12.75 0.53
C SER A 333 8.70 -12.30 1.93
N PRO A 334 9.61 -12.36 2.94
CA PRO A 334 9.29 -11.96 4.29
C PRO A 334 8.92 -10.47 4.38
N ALA A 335 7.88 -10.16 5.13
CA ALA A 335 7.55 -8.81 5.56
C ALA A 335 7.33 -8.82 7.07
N ILE A 336 8.04 -7.96 7.80
CA ILE A 336 7.88 -7.83 9.24
C ILE A 336 6.83 -6.75 9.54
N SER A 337 5.96 -7.00 10.51
CA SER A 337 5.02 -5.99 10.99
C SER A 337 5.76 -4.79 11.62
N PRO A 338 5.19 -3.58 11.57
CA PRO A 338 5.77 -2.40 12.22
C PRO A 338 6.02 -2.54 13.72
N LYS A 339 5.27 -3.42 14.40
CA LYS A 339 5.45 -3.76 15.83
C LYS A 339 6.50 -4.85 16.07
N GLY A 340 6.92 -5.58 15.04
CA GLY A 340 7.93 -6.64 15.13
C GLY A 340 7.41 -7.97 15.70
N ASP A 341 6.11 -8.12 15.94
CA ASP A 341 5.48 -9.28 16.59
C ASP A 341 4.82 -10.27 15.61
N LYS A 342 4.73 -9.88 14.33
CA LYS A 342 4.19 -10.69 13.24
C LYS A 342 5.12 -10.67 12.03
N LEU A 343 5.19 -11.80 11.34
CA LEU A 343 5.86 -11.99 10.05
C LEU A 343 4.82 -12.43 9.01
N ALA A 344 4.63 -11.65 7.96
CA ALA A 344 3.90 -12.07 6.77
C ALA A 344 4.88 -12.64 5.75
N PHE A 345 4.45 -13.63 4.98
CA PHE A 345 5.26 -14.25 3.93
C PHE A 345 4.38 -14.99 2.94
N ILE A 346 4.96 -15.36 1.80
CA ILE A 346 4.32 -16.25 0.84
C ILE A 346 4.66 -17.69 1.21
N SER A 347 3.64 -18.48 1.50
CA SER A 347 3.78 -19.92 1.69
C SER A 347 3.16 -20.69 0.52
N ARG A 348 3.66 -21.90 0.29
CA ARG A 348 3.03 -22.83 -0.65
C ARG A 348 2.09 -23.76 0.11
N PHE A 349 0.82 -23.76 -0.26
CA PHE A 349 -0.21 -24.61 0.33
C PHE A 349 -1.03 -25.27 -0.78
N ASN A 350 -0.99 -26.60 -0.88
CA ASN A 350 -1.68 -27.37 -1.93
C ASN A 350 -1.41 -26.86 -3.36
N GLY A 351 -0.16 -26.44 -3.63
CA GLY A 351 0.26 -25.91 -4.92
C GLY A 351 -0.05 -24.43 -5.16
N ALA A 352 -0.85 -23.78 -4.31
CA ALA A 352 -1.12 -22.34 -4.35
C ALA A 352 -0.06 -21.55 -3.55
N PHE A 353 0.30 -20.37 -4.04
CA PHE A 353 1.11 -19.39 -3.30
C PHE A 353 0.17 -18.44 -2.58
N ARG A 354 0.29 -18.37 -1.25
CA ARG A 354 -0.66 -17.65 -0.38
C ARG A 354 0.03 -16.79 0.65
N VAL A 355 -0.52 -15.60 0.87
CA VAL A 355 -0.13 -14.75 2.00
C VAL A 355 -0.46 -15.46 3.30
N THR A 356 0.56 -15.61 4.13
CA THR A 356 0.50 -16.32 5.40
C THR A 356 1.12 -15.47 6.49
N LEU A 357 0.47 -15.45 7.66
CA LEU A 357 0.89 -14.70 8.82
C LEU A 357 1.42 -15.65 9.89
N LEU A 358 2.57 -15.33 10.47
CA LEU A 358 3.16 -16.00 11.62
C LEU A 358 3.21 -15.05 12.80
N ASP A 359 2.67 -15.48 13.93
CA ASP A 359 2.91 -14.87 15.23
C ASP A 359 4.30 -15.28 15.74
N LEU A 360 5.19 -14.29 15.90
CA LEU A 360 6.59 -14.53 16.27
C LEU A 360 6.76 -14.88 17.75
N LEU A 361 5.76 -14.62 18.59
CA LEU A 361 5.78 -14.99 20.00
C LEU A 361 5.25 -16.41 20.20
N THR A 362 4.12 -16.75 19.57
CA THR A 362 3.45 -18.04 19.80
C THR A 362 3.83 -19.11 18.78
N GLY A 363 4.40 -18.73 17.63
CA GLY A 363 4.62 -19.63 16.49
C GLY A 363 3.35 -19.99 15.72
N THR A 364 2.21 -19.37 16.04
CA THR A 364 0.92 -19.66 15.38
C THR A 364 0.93 -19.13 13.95
N GLN A 365 0.52 -19.97 13.00
CA GLN A 365 0.46 -19.63 11.59
C GLN A 365 -0.99 -19.58 11.07
N LEU A 366 -1.32 -18.55 10.31
CA LEU A 366 -2.64 -18.33 9.71
C LEU A 366 -2.50 -18.00 8.23
N VAL A 367 -3.08 -18.81 7.35
CA VAL A 367 -3.20 -18.50 5.92
C VAL A 367 -4.31 -17.45 5.75
N LEU A 368 -3.99 -16.29 5.18
CA LEU A 368 -4.90 -15.14 5.11
C LEU A 368 -5.75 -15.11 3.85
N THR A 369 -5.25 -15.70 2.77
CA THR A 369 -5.82 -15.59 1.42
C THR A 369 -6.22 -16.96 0.87
N ASP A 370 -7.13 -16.94 -0.11
CA ASP A 370 -7.61 -18.12 -0.82
C ASP A 370 -7.23 -18.13 -2.31
N THR A 371 -6.51 -17.11 -2.76
CA THR A 371 -5.97 -16.98 -4.13
C THR A 371 -4.82 -17.94 -4.41
N MET A 372 -4.40 -17.97 -5.67
CA MET A 372 -3.50 -19.00 -6.21
C MET A 372 -2.05 -18.54 -6.41
N ARG A 373 -1.85 -17.24 -6.65
CA ARG A 373 -0.59 -16.65 -7.15
C ARG A 373 -0.25 -15.39 -6.37
N ASP A 374 -0.34 -15.48 -5.05
CA ASP A 374 -0.02 -14.34 -4.20
C ASP A 374 1.49 -14.08 -4.17
N GLU A 375 1.87 -12.81 -4.22
CA GLU A 375 3.26 -12.39 -4.16
C GLU A 375 3.43 -11.07 -3.40
N SER A 376 4.66 -10.86 -2.91
CA SER A 376 5.15 -9.58 -2.36
C SER A 376 4.22 -8.93 -1.31
N PRO A 377 3.93 -9.61 -0.18
CA PRO A 377 3.10 -9.02 0.87
C PRO A 377 3.87 -7.88 1.55
N THR A 378 3.20 -6.76 1.82
CA THR A 378 3.75 -5.63 2.59
C THR A 378 2.73 -5.12 3.60
N PHE A 379 3.16 -4.86 4.84
CA PHE A 379 2.29 -4.29 5.87
C PHE A 379 1.99 -2.82 5.61
N ALA A 380 0.72 -2.43 5.81
CA ALA A 380 0.36 -1.04 6.00
C ALA A 380 1.08 -0.47 7.26
N PRO A 381 1.27 0.87 7.37
CA PRO A 381 2.03 1.49 8.44
C PRO A 381 1.56 1.19 9.87
N ASN A 382 0.27 0.92 10.06
CA ASN A 382 -0.29 0.56 11.37
C ASN A 382 -0.21 -0.95 11.68
N GLY A 383 0.23 -1.76 10.71
CA GLY A 383 0.36 -3.21 10.83
C GLY A 383 -0.94 -3.99 10.82
N LYS A 384 -2.09 -3.41 10.43
CA LYS A 384 -3.41 -4.09 10.50
C LYS A 384 -3.88 -4.69 9.19
N ILE A 385 -3.29 -4.25 8.09
CA ILE A 385 -3.65 -4.67 6.74
C ILE A 385 -2.35 -4.99 6.00
N LEU A 386 -2.40 -5.99 5.14
CA LEU A 386 -1.36 -6.30 4.16
C LEU A 386 -1.84 -5.88 2.77
N VAL A 387 -0.97 -5.31 1.95
CA VAL A 387 -1.12 -5.29 0.49
C VAL A 387 -0.31 -6.44 -0.11
N TYR A 388 -0.79 -7.02 -1.19
CA TYR A 388 -0.11 -8.06 -1.97
C TYR A 388 -0.58 -7.99 -3.43
N ALA A 389 0.15 -8.60 -4.36
CA ALA A 389 -0.33 -8.83 -5.71
C ALA A 389 -0.83 -10.27 -5.86
N THR A 390 -1.83 -10.47 -6.71
CA THR A 390 -2.36 -11.79 -7.09
C THR A 390 -2.85 -11.73 -8.53
N GLU A 391 -3.18 -12.89 -9.10
CA GLU A 391 -3.83 -13.00 -10.40
C GLU A 391 -5.37 -13.04 -10.27
N GLU A 392 -6.05 -12.27 -11.12
CA GLU A 392 -7.49 -12.33 -11.37
C GLU A 392 -7.76 -12.29 -12.88
N GLY A 393 -8.50 -13.27 -13.41
CA GLY A 393 -8.81 -13.34 -14.84
C GLY A 393 -7.58 -13.39 -15.77
N GLY A 394 -6.47 -13.98 -15.31
CA GLY A 394 -5.21 -14.05 -16.07
C GLY A 394 -4.34 -12.80 -16.00
N ARG A 395 -4.64 -11.86 -15.10
CA ARG A 395 -3.90 -10.59 -14.94
C ARG A 395 -3.56 -10.33 -13.48
N GLY A 396 -2.39 -9.76 -13.20
CA GLY A 396 -2.04 -9.30 -11.87
C GLY A 396 -2.85 -8.08 -11.46
N VAL A 397 -3.32 -8.12 -10.21
CA VAL A 397 -4.08 -7.07 -9.54
C VAL A 397 -3.50 -6.87 -8.15
N LEU A 398 -3.72 -5.68 -7.59
CA LEU A 398 -3.44 -5.43 -6.18
C LEU A 398 -4.59 -5.90 -5.32
N ALA A 399 -4.25 -6.31 -4.11
CA ALA A 399 -5.23 -6.69 -3.13
C ALA A 399 -4.77 -6.37 -1.73
N THR A 400 -5.74 -6.22 -0.83
CA THR A 400 -5.46 -6.11 0.60
C THR A 400 -6.20 -7.15 1.40
N VAL A 401 -5.66 -7.47 2.58
CA VAL A 401 -6.26 -8.41 3.52
C VAL A 401 -5.99 -7.96 4.97
N SER A 402 -7.01 -8.04 5.82
CA SER A 402 -6.85 -7.85 7.26
C SER A 402 -6.08 -9.01 7.90
N LEU A 403 -5.45 -8.78 9.06
CA LEU A 403 -4.65 -9.83 9.72
C LEU A 403 -5.45 -11.04 10.23
N ASP A 404 -6.77 -10.93 10.30
CA ASP A 404 -7.67 -12.06 10.60
C ASP A 404 -8.23 -12.73 9.33
N GLY A 405 -7.86 -12.25 8.14
CA GLY A 405 -8.28 -12.77 6.84
C GLY A 405 -9.72 -12.43 6.44
N ARG A 406 -10.47 -11.69 7.26
CA ARG A 406 -11.93 -11.48 7.08
C ARG A 406 -12.31 -10.38 6.13
N VAL A 407 -11.51 -9.31 6.06
CA VAL A 407 -11.76 -8.17 5.16
C VAL A 407 -10.72 -8.24 4.06
N ARG A 408 -11.18 -8.35 2.83
CA ARG A 408 -10.32 -8.43 1.65
C ARG A 408 -10.79 -7.45 0.61
N THR A 409 -9.86 -6.78 -0.02
CA THR A 409 -10.15 -5.80 -1.06
C THR A 409 -9.37 -6.13 -2.33
N ARG A 410 -9.99 -5.99 -3.50
CA ARG A 410 -9.30 -5.98 -4.80
C ARG A 410 -9.18 -4.55 -5.29
N LEU A 411 -8.00 -4.17 -5.75
CA LEU A 411 -7.73 -2.90 -6.42
C LEU A 411 -7.33 -3.20 -7.86
N THR A 412 -8.33 -3.26 -8.74
CA THR A 412 -8.17 -3.67 -10.14
C THR A 412 -7.96 -2.45 -11.01
N GLY A 413 -6.81 -2.42 -11.69
CA GLY A 413 -6.40 -1.25 -12.47
C GLY A 413 -6.73 -1.27 -13.95
N PRO A 414 -6.25 -0.24 -14.67
CA PRO A 414 -6.31 -0.20 -16.13
C PRO A 414 -5.54 -1.38 -16.75
N ASN A 415 -5.81 -1.67 -18.02
CA ASN A 415 -5.14 -2.75 -18.77
C ASN A 415 -3.63 -2.86 -18.48
N GLY A 416 -3.23 -4.04 -18.03
CA GLY A 416 -1.87 -4.41 -17.67
C GLY A 416 -1.87 -5.44 -16.54
N ASP A 417 -0.68 -5.85 -16.15
CA ASP A 417 -0.42 -6.83 -15.11
C ASP A 417 0.31 -6.12 -13.96
N ILE A 418 -0.36 -5.99 -12.80
CA ILE A 418 0.18 -5.31 -11.62
C ILE A 418 0.90 -6.32 -10.73
N ARG A 419 2.12 -5.96 -10.30
CA ARG A 419 3.02 -6.81 -9.54
C ARG A 419 3.77 -6.05 -8.46
N GLU A 420 4.30 -6.81 -7.51
CA GLU A 420 5.29 -6.37 -6.52
C GLU A 420 4.95 -5.06 -5.77
N PRO A 421 3.82 -5.01 -5.04
CA PRO A 421 3.47 -3.82 -4.27
C PRO A 421 4.37 -3.59 -3.06
N SER A 422 4.54 -2.32 -2.74
CA SER A 422 5.14 -1.84 -1.50
C SER A 422 4.25 -0.75 -0.89
N TRP A 423 3.83 -0.96 0.35
CA TRP A 423 3.07 0.03 1.13
C TRP A 423 4.05 1.00 1.81
N GLY A 424 3.93 2.28 1.49
CA GLY A 424 4.76 3.34 2.06
C GLY A 424 4.31 3.77 3.45
N PRO A 425 5.15 4.53 4.17
CA PRO A 425 4.80 5.08 5.48
C PRO A 425 3.68 6.12 5.38
N LEU A 426 3.16 6.56 6.53
CA LEU A 426 2.28 7.72 6.59
C LEU A 426 3.01 8.98 6.12
N LEU A 427 2.30 9.81 5.36
CA LEU A 427 2.79 11.10 4.87
C LEU A 427 2.73 12.14 5.98
N GLN A 428 3.90 12.69 6.33
CA GLN A 428 4.05 13.75 7.34
C GLN A 428 3.44 15.07 6.90
#